data_AF-A0A183BAQ6-F1
#
_entry.id   AF-A0A183BAQ6-F1
#
_cell.length_a   1.000
_cell.length_b   1.000
_cell.length_c   1.000
_cell.angle_alpha   90.00
_cell.angle_beta   90.00
_cell.angle_gamma   90.00
#
_symmetry.space_group_name_H-M   'P 1'
#
loop_
_entity.id
_entity.type
_entity.pdbx_description
1 polymer ?
#
loop_
_entity_poly.entity_id
_entity_poly.type
_entity_poly.pdbx_seq_one_letter_code
_entity_poly.pdbx_strand_id
1 'polypeptide(L)'
;MSELFEENETDANVEDNKRVRRRARPTSPSAHVQVTPIPDPQDFPAPILTEPIDLEPEGHGCCGYLFITLAFLFYLILFPLTVWFSFTVIQSYERGIVLRLGKLRKQNGSPILGSGIQFLLPFVDKMMKVDMRTVTVNIPPQDVLTRDSVTVGVDAIVYMRVIHPAQALLCVQNWSVSAEMLAVSLLRTVIGNYRLGELLSYREQIDAKLKKQLDEATVAWGINVSRMLV
;
A
#
# COMPACT_ATOMS: atom_id res chain seq x y z
N MET A 1 -10.45 2.15 -41.38
CA MET A 1 -11.53 1.15 -41.16
C MET A 1 -11.89 1.10 -39.67
N SER A 2 -12.13 2.27 -39.07
CA SER A 2 -12.46 2.44 -37.65
C SER A 2 -13.45 3.60 -37.41
N GLU A 3 -13.96 4.26 -38.46
CA GLU A 3 -14.94 5.35 -38.34
C GLU A 3 -16.38 4.92 -38.64
N LEU A 4 -16.63 3.67 -39.08
CA LEU A 4 -18.00 3.18 -39.37
C LEU A 4 -18.69 2.45 -38.20
N PHE A 5 -18.07 2.41 -37.01
CA PHE A 5 -18.65 1.73 -35.85
C PHE A 5 -19.23 2.69 -34.79
N GLU A 6 -18.92 3.99 -34.86
CA GLU A 6 -19.31 4.97 -33.83
C GLU A 6 -20.59 5.76 -34.18
N GLU A 7 -21.00 5.75 -35.45
CA GLU A 7 -22.23 6.43 -35.92
C GLU A 7 -23.51 5.59 -35.67
N ASN A 8 -23.38 4.28 -35.46
CA ASN A 8 -24.55 3.39 -35.30
C ASN A 8 -25.09 3.33 -33.85
N GLU A 9 -24.29 3.74 -32.85
CA GLU A 9 -24.68 3.66 -31.43
C GLU A 9 -25.43 4.91 -30.95
N THR A 10 -25.27 6.04 -31.65
CA THR A 10 -25.99 7.28 -31.37
C THR A 10 -27.42 7.27 -31.92
N ASP A 11 -27.65 6.65 -33.09
CA ASP A 11 -28.98 6.59 -33.70
C ASP A 11 -29.94 5.62 -32.98
N ALA A 12 -29.42 4.51 -32.44
CA ALA A 12 -30.22 3.56 -31.66
C ALA A 12 -30.80 4.18 -30.37
N ASN A 13 -30.10 5.14 -29.76
CA ASN A 13 -30.52 5.78 -28.50
C ASN A 13 -31.51 6.94 -28.74
N VAL A 14 -31.49 7.57 -29.92
CA VAL A 14 -32.45 8.62 -30.32
C VAL A 14 -33.83 8.02 -30.65
N GLU A 15 -33.88 6.80 -31.16
CA GLU A 15 -35.14 6.15 -31.55
C GLU A 15 -35.90 5.57 -30.35
N ASP A 16 -35.19 5.12 -29.31
CA ASP A 16 -35.80 4.58 -28.09
C ASP A 16 -36.43 5.70 -27.23
N ASN A 17 -35.78 6.88 -27.17
CA ASN A 17 -36.30 8.05 -26.46
C ASN A 17 -37.56 8.65 -27.12
N LYS A 18 -37.77 8.43 -28.43
CA LYS A 18 -38.99 8.84 -29.14
C LYS A 18 -40.20 7.94 -28.85
N ARG A 19 -40.02 6.71 -28.38
CA ARG A 19 -41.14 5.79 -28.05
C ARG A 19 -41.76 6.06 -26.68
N VAL A 20 -41.02 6.61 -25.73
CA VAL A 20 -41.52 6.82 -24.35
C VAL A 20 -42.47 8.02 -24.24
N ARG A 21 -42.38 9.02 -25.13
CA ARG A 21 -43.23 10.24 -25.08
C ARG A 21 -44.62 10.09 -25.71
N ARG A 22 -45.00 8.90 -26.18
CA ARG A 22 -46.33 8.63 -26.75
C ARG A 22 -47.13 7.63 -25.91
N ARG A 23 -47.34 7.92 -24.62
CA ARG A 23 -48.46 7.33 -23.87
C ARG A 23 -49.40 8.42 -23.37
N ALA A 24 -50.49 8.52 -24.13
CA ALA A 24 -51.85 8.84 -23.73
C ALA A 24 -52.02 9.74 -22.49
N ARG A 25 -52.52 10.95 -22.76
CA ARG A 25 -53.38 11.71 -21.84
C ARG A 25 -54.47 10.76 -21.31
N PRO A 26 -54.56 10.50 -19.99
CA PRO A 26 -55.74 9.83 -19.47
C PRO A 26 -56.92 10.78 -19.62
N THR A 27 -57.85 10.41 -20.50
CA THR A 27 -59.23 10.89 -20.46
C THR A 27 -59.79 10.53 -19.10
N SER A 28 -59.99 11.54 -18.24
CA SER A 28 -60.75 11.36 -17.01
C SER A 28 -62.17 10.95 -17.40
N PRO A 29 -62.67 9.78 -16.96
CA PRO A 29 -64.09 9.54 -17.02
C PRO A 29 -64.76 10.54 -16.09
N SER A 30 -65.88 11.11 -16.54
CA SER A 30 -66.79 11.90 -15.71
C SER A 30 -67.22 11.06 -14.49
N ALA A 31 -66.46 11.13 -13.42
CA ALA A 31 -66.92 10.69 -12.12
C ALA A 31 -67.94 11.72 -11.66
N HIS A 32 -69.20 11.30 -11.60
CA HIS A 32 -70.24 12.01 -10.88
C HIS A 32 -69.70 12.37 -9.49
N VAL A 33 -69.42 13.65 -9.28
CA VAL A 33 -69.17 14.21 -7.94
C VAL A 33 -70.50 14.15 -7.22
N GLN A 34 -70.70 13.12 -6.41
CA GLN A 34 -71.74 13.15 -5.39
C GLN A 34 -71.30 14.13 -4.31
N VAL A 35 -71.93 15.29 -4.29
CA VAL A 35 -71.84 16.24 -3.17
C VAL A 35 -72.59 15.58 -2.01
N THR A 36 -71.86 15.01 -1.06
CA THR A 36 -72.44 14.63 0.22
C THR A 36 -72.82 15.92 0.97
N PRO A 37 -74.02 15.98 1.59
CA PRO A 37 -74.42 17.15 2.37
C PRO A 37 -73.39 17.43 3.46
N ILE A 38 -72.98 18.69 3.58
CA ILE A 38 -72.17 19.17 4.70
C ILE A 38 -73.04 19.01 5.96
N PRO A 39 -72.63 18.24 6.97
CA PRO A 39 -73.41 18.09 8.20
C PRO A 39 -73.48 19.44 8.96
N ASP A 40 -74.66 19.75 9.48
CA ASP A 40 -74.96 20.99 10.18
C ASP A 40 -74.07 21.23 11.41
N PRO A 41 -73.84 22.50 11.82
CA PRO A 41 -72.80 22.87 12.79
C PRO A 41 -73.03 22.45 14.25
N GLN A 42 -74.04 21.63 14.57
CA GLN A 42 -74.49 21.41 15.95
C GLN A 42 -74.01 20.11 16.62
N ASP A 43 -73.18 19.31 15.96
CA ASP A 43 -72.58 18.10 16.55
C ASP A 43 -71.05 18.17 16.70
N PHE A 44 -70.44 19.36 16.65
CA PHE A 44 -69.03 19.48 17.04
C PHE A 44 -68.93 19.42 18.57
N PRO A 45 -68.40 18.34 19.19
CA PRO A 45 -68.06 18.39 20.60
C PRO A 45 -67.07 19.55 20.82
N ALA A 46 -67.26 20.29 21.92
CA ALA A 46 -66.46 21.45 22.26
C ALA A 46 -64.95 21.16 22.11
N PRO A 47 -64.13 22.14 21.68
CA PRO A 47 -62.71 21.94 21.50
C PRO A 47 -62.14 21.53 22.85
N ILE A 48 -61.68 20.29 22.95
CA ILE A 48 -60.89 19.82 24.08
C ILE A 48 -59.69 20.75 24.08
N LEU A 49 -59.60 21.57 25.14
CA LEU A 49 -58.43 22.39 25.44
C LEU A 49 -57.21 21.56 25.11
N THR A 50 -56.41 22.03 24.16
CA THR A 50 -55.07 21.52 23.89
C THR A 50 -54.43 21.29 25.25
N GLU A 51 -54.32 20.03 25.67
CA GLU A 51 -53.35 19.71 26.70
C GLU A 51 -52.04 20.28 26.16
N PRO A 52 -51.30 21.08 26.93
CA PRO A 52 -49.97 21.45 26.50
C PRO A 52 -49.29 20.13 26.16
N ILE A 53 -48.83 19.99 24.90
CA ILE A 53 -47.89 18.95 24.59
C ILE A 53 -46.68 19.32 25.43
N ASP A 54 -46.62 18.75 26.63
CA ASP A 54 -45.47 18.79 27.50
C ASP A 54 -44.38 18.12 26.67
N LEU A 55 -43.61 18.93 25.94
CA LEU A 55 -42.22 18.62 25.67
C LEU A 55 -41.51 18.64 27.02
N GLU A 56 -41.83 17.67 27.89
CA GLU A 56 -40.86 17.21 28.87
C GLU A 56 -39.65 16.81 28.01
N PRO A 57 -38.49 17.48 28.18
CA PRO A 57 -37.29 17.05 27.49
C PRO A 57 -37.01 15.67 28.05
N GLU A 58 -37.40 14.61 27.33
CA GLU A 58 -37.16 13.19 27.63
C GLU A 58 -35.93 13.11 28.50
N GLY A 59 -36.16 13.02 29.81
CA GLY A 59 -35.13 13.26 30.80
C GLY A 59 -34.12 12.16 30.56
N HIS A 60 -33.01 12.49 29.89
CA HIS A 60 -31.97 11.52 29.61
C HIS A 60 -31.53 11.06 30.99
N GLY A 61 -32.02 9.88 31.42
CA GLY A 61 -32.05 9.52 32.83
C GLY A 61 -30.64 9.54 33.42
N CYS A 62 -30.52 9.43 34.74
CA CYS A 62 -29.22 9.30 35.41
C CYS A 62 -28.31 8.24 34.74
N CYS A 63 -28.93 7.19 34.18
CA CYS A 63 -28.29 6.17 33.35
C CYS A 63 -27.60 6.73 32.09
N GLY A 64 -28.25 7.64 31.34
CA GLY A 64 -27.67 8.27 30.16
C GLY A 64 -26.46 9.15 30.49
N TYR A 65 -26.55 9.95 31.57
CA TYR A 65 -25.42 10.76 32.03
C TYR A 65 -24.23 9.89 32.50
N LEU A 66 -24.48 8.73 33.13
CA LEU A 66 -23.43 7.77 33.47
C LEU A 66 -22.72 7.20 32.22
N PHE A 67 -23.45 6.84 31.17
CA PHE A 67 -22.84 6.36 29.93
C PHE A 67 -22.04 7.44 29.21
N ILE A 68 -22.56 8.68 29.16
CA ILE A 68 -21.88 9.81 28.52
C ILE A 68 -20.59 10.14 29.27
N THR A 69 -20.62 10.19 30.60
CA THR A 69 -19.43 10.48 31.41
C THR A 69 -18.37 9.38 31.30
N LEU A 70 -18.78 8.10 31.26
CA LEU A 70 -17.85 6.98 31.07
C LEU A 70 -17.22 7.00 29.67
N ALA A 71 -18.01 7.23 28.62
CA ALA A 71 -17.52 7.34 27.26
C ALA A 71 -16.55 8.53 27.10
N PHE A 72 -16.87 9.67 27.71
CA PHE A 72 -15.99 10.84 27.73
C PHE A 72 -14.67 10.54 28.44
N LEU A 73 -14.71 9.90 29.61
CA LEU A 73 -13.52 9.51 30.37
C LEU A 73 -12.65 8.52 29.58
N PHE A 74 -13.26 7.54 28.92
CA PHE A 74 -12.55 6.59 28.07
C PHE A 74 -11.90 7.26 26.85
N TYR A 75 -12.60 8.20 26.21
CA TYR A 75 -12.04 9.02 25.12
C TYR A 75 -10.87 9.88 25.61
N LEU A 76 -11.00 10.52 26.78
CA LEU A 76 -9.95 11.35 27.38
C LEU A 76 -8.68 10.55 27.69
N ILE A 77 -8.81 9.26 28.03
CA ILE A 77 -7.67 8.36 28.28
C ILE A 77 -7.10 7.79 26.98
N LEU A 78 -7.95 7.34 26.05
CA LEU A 78 -7.50 6.74 24.78
C LEU A 78 -6.87 7.76 23.83
N PHE A 79 -7.40 8.97 23.77
CA PHE A 79 -6.92 10.00 22.85
C PHE A 79 -5.41 10.28 23.02
N PRO A 80 -4.88 10.63 24.21
CA PRO A 80 -3.44 10.84 24.37
C PRO A 80 -2.62 9.56 24.15
N LEU A 81 -3.15 8.39 24.50
CA LEU A 81 -2.47 7.11 24.29
C LEU A 81 -2.26 6.82 22.79
N THR A 82 -3.30 7.06 21.97
CA THR A 82 -3.22 6.87 20.51
C THR A 82 -2.27 7.86 19.84
N VAL A 83 -2.27 9.11 20.28
CA VAL A 83 -1.36 10.15 19.76
C VAL A 83 0.09 9.85 20.13
N TRP A 84 0.35 9.44 21.38
CA TRP A 84 1.70 9.08 21.84
C TRP A 84 2.28 7.91 21.04
N PHE A 85 1.48 6.87 20.81
CA PHE A 85 1.90 5.69 20.06
C PHE A 85 2.08 5.96 18.54
N SER A 86 1.53 7.08 18.04
CA SER A 86 1.63 7.48 16.64
C SER A 86 3.00 8.09 16.27
N PHE A 87 3.76 8.56 17.27
CA PHE A 87 5.10 9.10 17.04
C PHE A 87 6.13 7.97 16.97
N THR A 88 6.73 7.79 15.78
CA THR A 88 7.90 6.92 15.64
C THR A 88 9.11 7.72 15.16
N VAL A 89 10.26 7.47 15.78
CA VAL A 89 11.54 8.09 15.40
C VAL A 89 12.30 7.16 14.45
N ILE A 90 12.76 7.73 13.32
CA ILE A 90 13.59 7.05 12.32
C ILE A 90 15.02 7.58 12.43
N GLN A 91 15.98 6.67 12.59
CA GLN A 91 17.40 7.01 12.68
C GLN A 91 17.93 7.57 11.34
N SER A 92 18.98 8.38 11.38
CA SER A 92 19.53 9.01 10.16
C SER A 92 20.06 8.03 9.12
N TYR A 93 20.49 6.84 9.55
CA TYR A 93 20.98 5.77 8.68
C TYR A 93 19.87 4.82 8.20
N GLU A 94 18.66 4.95 8.74
CA GLU A 94 17.50 4.15 8.36
C GLU A 94 16.62 4.92 7.39
N ARG A 95 15.98 4.20 6.48
CA ARG A 95 14.88 4.73 5.68
C ARG A 95 13.64 3.89 5.93
N GLY A 96 12.57 4.58 6.31
CA GLY A 96 11.27 3.96 6.56
C GLY A 96 10.43 3.97 5.29
N ILE A 97 9.68 2.89 5.08
CA ILE A 97 8.65 2.80 4.06
C ILE A 97 7.34 2.48 4.74
N VAL A 98 6.31 3.23 4.38
CA VAL A 98 4.98 3.08 4.94
C VAL A 98 4.07 2.43 3.91
N LEU A 99 3.58 1.25 4.28
CA LEU A 99 2.56 0.52 3.54
C LEU A 99 1.23 0.82 4.21
N ARG A 100 0.35 1.53 3.50
CA ARG A 100 -1.02 1.80 3.95
C ARG A 100 -1.96 0.86 3.20
N LEU A 101 -2.57 -0.09 3.91
CA LEU A 101 -3.51 -1.06 3.31
C LEU A 101 -2.93 -1.75 2.04
N GLY A 102 -1.63 -2.08 2.06
CA GLY A 102 -0.93 -2.72 0.95
C GLY A 102 -0.54 -1.80 -0.21
N LYS A 103 -0.91 -0.52 -0.18
CA LYS A 103 -0.44 0.48 -1.15
C LYS A 103 0.77 1.24 -0.60
N LEU A 104 1.76 1.44 -1.47
CA LEU A 104 2.90 2.30 -1.19
C LEU A 104 2.44 3.75 -1.12
N ARG A 105 2.50 4.33 0.07
CA ARG A 105 2.19 5.75 0.23
C ARG A 105 3.37 6.57 -0.29
N LYS A 106 3.16 7.32 -1.36
CA LYS A 106 4.06 8.42 -1.73
C LYS A 106 3.79 9.57 -0.76
N GLN A 107 4.66 9.79 0.21
CA GLN A 107 4.55 10.92 1.11
C GLN A 107 5.43 12.06 0.57
N ASN A 108 4.83 13.24 0.34
CA ASN A 108 5.56 14.43 -0.15
C ASN A 108 6.25 14.22 -1.51
N GLY A 109 5.62 13.49 -2.43
CA GLY A 109 6.18 13.20 -3.77
C GLY A 109 7.22 12.08 -3.81
N SER A 110 7.70 11.58 -2.67
CA SER A 110 8.63 10.45 -2.57
C SER A 110 8.02 9.27 -1.81
N PRO A 111 8.19 8.01 -2.25
CA PRO A 111 7.77 6.83 -1.48
C PRO A 111 8.63 6.56 -0.23
N ILE A 112 9.63 7.41 0.05
CA ILE A 112 10.66 7.20 1.07
C ILE A 112 10.49 8.23 2.19
N LEU A 113 10.38 7.78 3.44
CA LEU A 113 10.39 8.69 4.57
C LEU A 113 11.81 9.19 4.84
N GLY A 114 11.92 10.49 5.07
CA GLY A 114 13.14 11.11 5.60
C GLY A 114 13.43 10.65 7.03
N SER A 115 14.67 10.86 7.47
CA SER A 115 15.01 10.74 8.89
C SER A 115 14.29 11.82 9.69
N GLY A 116 13.87 11.48 10.90
CA GLY A 116 13.16 12.40 11.79
C GLY A 116 12.00 11.74 12.50
N ILE A 117 11.18 12.59 13.14
CA ILE A 117 9.95 12.20 13.81
C ILE A 117 8.87 12.13 12.74
N GLN A 118 8.31 10.95 12.54
CA GLN A 118 7.21 10.76 11.61
C GLN A 118 5.94 10.38 12.38
N PHE A 119 4.83 11.00 11.98
CA PHE A 119 3.49 10.63 12.43
C PHE A 119 2.93 9.51 11.56
N LEU A 120 2.61 8.36 12.20
CA LEU A 120 2.03 7.18 11.54
C LEU A 120 0.79 6.71 12.29
N LEU A 121 -0.27 6.34 11.57
CA LEU A 121 -1.47 5.81 12.23
C LEU A 121 -1.25 4.34 12.60
N PRO A 122 -1.26 3.97 13.89
CA PRO A 122 -0.78 2.65 14.33
C PRO A 122 -1.60 1.45 13.83
N PHE A 123 -2.86 1.66 13.45
CA PHE A 123 -3.72 0.57 12.97
C PHE A 123 -3.73 0.40 11.45
N VAL A 124 -3.41 1.44 10.68
CA VAL A 124 -3.57 1.46 9.22
C VAL A 124 -2.23 1.43 8.49
N ASP A 125 -1.21 2.04 9.10
CA ASP A 125 0.11 2.23 8.51
C ASP A 125 1.07 1.16 9.08
N LYS A 126 1.63 0.31 8.22
CA LYS A 126 2.77 -0.56 8.58
C LYS A 126 4.05 0.09 8.13
N MET A 127 4.98 0.33 9.07
CA MET A 127 6.30 0.85 8.76
C MET A 127 7.35 -0.26 8.73
N MET A 128 8.08 -0.36 7.63
CA MET A 128 9.27 -1.20 7.50
C MET A 128 10.49 -0.30 7.41
N LYS A 129 11.52 -0.58 8.23
CA LYS A 129 12.77 0.17 8.26
C LYS A 129 13.84 -0.63 7.52
N VAL A 130 14.60 0.05 6.67
CA VAL A 130 15.74 -0.53 5.94
C VAL A 130 16.99 0.27 6.28
N ASP A 131 18.06 -0.44 6.63
CA ASP A 131 19.36 0.16 6.85
C ASP A 131 20.05 0.45 5.50
N MET A 132 20.54 1.68 5.34
CA MET A 132 21.22 2.16 4.12
C MET A 132 22.74 2.02 4.20
N ARG A 133 23.26 1.48 5.30
CA ARG A 133 24.70 1.21 5.50
C ARG A 133 25.17 0.06 4.62
N THR A 134 26.48 0.04 4.36
CA THR A 134 27.11 -1.07 3.67
C THR A 134 27.09 -2.28 4.57
N VAL A 135 26.54 -3.39 4.06
CA VAL A 135 26.59 -4.69 4.71
C VAL A 135 27.57 -5.59 3.98
N THR A 136 28.10 -6.55 4.72
CA THR A 136 28.96 -7.60 4.21
C THR A 136 28.19 -8.91 4.17
N VAL A 137 28.10 -9.51 2.99
CA VAL A 137 27.57 -10.88 2.82
C VAL A 137 28.76 -11.79 2.59
N ASN A 138 28.89 -12.81 3.44
CA ASN A 138 29.92 -13.82 3.32
C ASN A 138 29.40 -14.99 2.48
N ILE A 139 30.17 -15.41 1.49
CA ILE A 139 29.81 -16.54 0.63
C ILE A 139 30.52 -17.78 1.17
N PRO A 140 29.78 -18.88 1.45
CA PRO A 140 30.39 -20.09 1.96
C PRO A 140 31.38 -20.68 0.93
N PRO A 141 32.48 -21.31 1.37
CA PRO A 141 33.47 -21.88 0.47
C PRO A 141 32.84 -22.92 -0.46
N GLN A 142 33.19 -22.86 -1.74
CA GLN A 142 32.71 -23.78 -2.79
C GLN A 142 33.88 -24.46 -3.49
N ASP A 143 33.75 -25.77 -3.71
CA ASP A 143 34.68 -26.50 -4.56
C ASP A 143 34.22 -26.41 -6.02
N VAL A 144 35.08 -25.82 -6.88
CA VAL A 144 34.79 -25.61 -8.30
C VAL A 144 35.91 -26.19 -9.14
N LEU A 145 35.53 -26.84 -10.25
CA LEU A 145 36.48 -27.31 -11.25
C LEU A 145 36.86 -26.15 -12.19
N THR A 146 38.15 -25.86 -12.26
CA THR A 146 38.71 -24.89 -13.22
C THR A 146 38.79 -25.46 -14.63
N ARG A 147 39.11 -24.60 -15.61
CA ARG A 147 39.26 -24.99 -17.02
C ARG A 147 40.30 -26.09 -17.25
N ASP A 148 41.32 -26.18 -16.39
CA ASP A 148 42.39 -27.18 -16.49
C ASP A 148 42.09 -28.44 -15.65
N SER A 149 40.83 -28.66 -15.27
CA SER A 149 40.38 -29.83 -14.49
C SER A 149 41.02 -29.95 -13.10
N VAL A 150 41.43 -28.82 -12.51
CA VAL A 150 41.89 -28.75 -11.11
C VAL A 150 40.74 -28.26 -10.24
N THR A 151 40.47 -28.98 -9.15
CA THR A 151 39.50 -28.58 -8.13
C THR A 151 40.12 -27.52 -7.22
N VAL A 152 39.44 -26.39 -7.08
CA VAL A 152 39.83 -25.29 -6.18
C VAL A 152 38.69 -24.98 -5.22
N GLY A 153 39.01 -24.81 -3.94
CA GLY A 153 38.08 -24.32 -2.93
C GLY A 153 38.18 -22.80 -2.86
N VAL A 154 37.08 -22.09 -3.12
CA VAL A 154 37.07 -20.63 -3.20
C VAL A 154 35.94 -20.06 -2.35
N ASP A 155 36.27 -19.06 -1.55
CA ASP A 155 35.37 -18.23 -0.76
C ASP A 155 35.36 -16.79 -1.28
N ALA A 156 34.35 -16.01 -0.89
CA ALA A 156 34.26 -14.64 -1.33
C ALA A 156 33.44 -13.76 -0.36
N ILE A 157 33.74 -12.46 -0.33
CA ILE A 157 33.01 -11.47 0.48
C ILE A 157 32.47 -10.37 -0.43
N VAL A 158 31.19 -10.05 -0.28
CA VAL A 158 30.51 -9.01 -1.04
C VAL A 158 30.11 -7.85 -0.14
N TYR A 159 30.54 -6.66 -0.51
CA TYR A 159 30.16 -5.39 0.12
C TYR A 159 29.05 -4.75 -0.71
N MET A 160 27.85 -4.65 -0.15
CA MET A 160 26.69 -4.08 -0.83
C MET A 160 25.95 -3.12 0.08
N ARG A 161 25.26 -2.16 -0.51
CA ARG A 161 24.39 -1.22 0.21
C ARG A 161 23.09 -1.00 -0.54
N VAL A 162 22.03 -0.72 0.20
CA VAL A 162 20.74 -0.35 -0.38
C VAL A 162 20.79 1.12 -0.83
N ILE A 163 20.38 1.39 -2.09
CA ILE A 163 20.20 2.74 -2.62
C ILE A 163 18.71 3.11 -2.65
N HIS A 164 17.87 2.16 -3.06
CA HIS A 164 16.43 2.36 -3.16
C HIS A 164 15.71 1.37 -2.22
N PRO A 165 15.35 1.80 -0.99
CA PRO A 165 14.76 0.89 -0.01
C PRO A 165 13.39 0.35 -0.46
N ALA A 166 12.67 1.11 -1.30
CA ALA A 166 11.37 0.68 -1.83
C ALA A 166 11.51 -0.52 -2.76
N GLN A 167 12.46 -0.47 -3.70
CA GLN A 167 12.73 -1.60 -4.58
C GLN A 167 13.28 -2.78 -3.77
N ALA A 168 14.19 -2.55 -2.83
CA ALA A 168 14.79 -3.61 -2.02
C ALA A 168 13.77 -4.40 -1.19
N LEU A 169 12.69 -3.77 -0.71
CA LEU A 169 11.63 -4.44 0.04
C LEU A 169 10.53 -5.06 -0.83
N LEU A 170 10.25 -4.48 -2.00
CA LEU A 170 9.14 -4.91 -2.85
C LEU A 170 9.55 -5.94 -3.89
N CYS A 171 10.76 -5.85 -4.41
CA CYS A 171 11.24 -6.71 -5.50
C CYS A 171 11.77 -8.05 -4.99
N VAL A 172 12.30 -8.10 -3.76
CA VAL A 172 12.91 -9.31 -3.18
C VAL A 172 12.56 -9.42 -1.70
N GLN A 173 12.26 -10.64 -1.24
CA GLN A 173 11.93 -10.90 0.16
C GLN A 173 13.14 -10.70 1.09
N ASN A 174 14.25 -11.38 0.79
CA ASN A 174 15.51 -11.29 1.54
C ASN A 174 16.65 -11.05 0.56
N TRP A 175 16.96 -9.78 0.34
CA TRP A 175 17.95 -9.38 -0.65
C TRP A 175 19.36 -9.90 -0.35
N SER A 176 19.75 -10.05 0.92
CA SER A 176 21.06 -10.58 1.32
C SER A 176 21.25 -12.03 0.87
N VAL A 177 20.26 -12.88 1.19
CA VAL A 177 20.26 -14.31 0.83
C VAL A 177 20.19 -14.50 -0.68
N SER A 178 19.34 -13.73 -1.36
CA SER A 178 19.25 -13.79 -2.82
C SER A 178 20.55 -13.35 -3.51
N ALA A 179 21.22 -12.32 -2.99
CA ALA A 179 22.52 -11.88 -3.49
C ALA A 179 23.63 -12.93 -3.22
N GLU A 180 23.60 -13.60 -2.07
CA GLU A 180 24.52 -14.71 -1.75
C GLU A 180 24.39 -15.85 -2.76
N MET A 181 23.16 -16.32 -3.01
CA MET A 181 22.89 -17.39 -3.98
C MET A 181 23.32 -17.01 -5.40
N LEU A 182 23.06 -15.75 -5.80
CA LEU A 182 23.48 -15.24 -7.09
C LEU A 182 25.00 -15.19 -7.20
N ALA A 183 25.68 -14.70 -6.16
CA ALA A 183 27.13 -14.64 -6.12
C ALA A 183 27.77 -16.03 -6.18
N VAL A 184 27.22 -17.05 -5.50
CA VAL A 184 27.66 -18.46 -5.62
C VAL A 184 27.57 -18.95 -7.06
N SER A 185 26.44 -18.67 -7.72
CA SER A 185 26.23 -19.08 -9.13
C SER A 185 27.23 -18.40 -10.08
N LEU A 186 27.46 -17.10 -9.88
CA LEU A 186 28.45 -16.34 -10.65
C LEU A 186 29.87 -16.84 -10.40
N LEU A 187 30.22 -17.12 -9.14
CA LEU A 187 31.53 -17.63 -8.75
C LEU A 187 31.83 -18.95 -9.48
N ARG A 188 30.89 -19.90 -9.45
CA ARG A 188 31.01 -21.18 -10.16
C ARG A 188 31.21 -20.99 -11.67
N THR A 189 30.42 -20.09 -12.27
CA THR A 189 30.44 -19.86 -13.71
C THR A 189 31.71 -19.15 -14.17
N VAL A 190 32.16 -18.12 -13.44
CA VAL A 190 33.35 -17.35 -13.79
C VAL A 190 34.60 -18.18 -13.57
N ILE A 191 34.76 -18.82 -12.40
CA ILE A 191 35.96 -19.61 -12.08
C ILE A 191 36.13 -20.80 -13.03
N GLY A 192 35.04 -21.45 -13.43
CA GLY A 192 35.10 -22.54 -14.42
C GLY A 192 35.63 -22.13 -15.79
N ASN A 193 35.59 -20.84 -16.13
CA ASN A 193 36.11 -20.32 -17.40
C ASN A 193 37.61 -19.98 -17.38
N TYR A 194 38.21 -19.87 -16.19
CA TYR A 194 39.63 -19.51 -16.00
C TYR A 194 40.48 -20.71 -15.61
N ARG A 195 41.78 -20.60 -15.90
CA ARG A 195 42.82 -21.53 -15.46
C ARG A 195 43.33 -21.19 -14.06
N LEU A 196 43.85 -22.16 -13.32
CA LEU A 196 44.40 -21.91 -11.96
C LEU A 196 45.48 -20.82 -11.96
N GLY A 197 46.40 -20.84 -12.92
CA GLY A 197 47.45 -19.82 -13.03
C GLY A 197 46.91 -18.42 -13.31
N GLU A 198 45.80 -18.32 -14.05
CA GLU A 198 45.14 -17.04 -14.33
C GLU A 198 44.40 -16.51 -13.10
N LEU A 199 43.77 -17.40 -12.31
CA LEU A 199 43.11 -17.03 -11.06
C LEU A 199 44.08 -16.40 -10.06
N LEU A 200 45.31 -16.92 -9.97
CA LEU A 200 46.36 -16.39 -9.08
C LEU A 200 46.98 -15.10 -9.60
N SER A 201 47.12 -14.95 -10.92
CA SER A 201 47.81 -13.80 -11.53
C SER A 201 46.88 -12.60 -11.77
N TYR A 202 45.61 -12.83 -12.07
CA TYR A 202 44.64 -11.82 -12.54
C TYR A 202 43.44 -11.65 -11.60
N ARG A 203 43.63 -11.84 -10.30
CA ARG A 203 42.56 -11.74 -9.27
C ARG A 203 41.75 -10.46 -9.38
N GLU A 204 42.41 -9.30 -9.52
CA GLU A 204 41.72 -8.00 -9.62
C GLU A 204 40.79 -7.89 -10.83
N GLN A 205 41.17 -8.50 -11.97
CA GLN A 205 40.33 -8.52 -13.16
C GLN A 205 39.10 -9.42 -12.97
N ILE A 206 39.27 -10.53 -12.25
CA ILE A 206 38.19 -11.47 -11.90
C ILE A 206 37.22 -10.82 -10.92
N ASP A 207 37.73 -10.16 -9.88
CA ASP A 207 36.93 -9.40 -8.90
C ASP A 207 36.09 -8.32 -9.59
N ALA A 208 36.69 -7.56 -10.51
CA ALA A 208 35.99 -6.54 -11.28
C ALA A 208 34.89 -7.13 -12.19
N LYS A 209 35.17 -8.28 -12.82
CA LYS A 209 34.22 -8.98 -13.69
C LYS A 209 33.04 -9.55 -12.89
N LEU A 210 33.31 -10.18 -11.76
CA LEU A 210 32.30 -10.71 -10.85
C LEU A 210 31.43 -9.60 -10.27
N LYS A 211 32.06 -8.52 -9.78
CA LYS A 211 31.34 -7.32 -9.32
C LYS A 211 30.40 -6.81 -10.40
N LYS A 212 30.86 -6.68 -11.65
CA LYS A 212 30.05 -6.14 -12.75
C LYS A 212 28.81 -7.00 -13.02
N GLN A 213 28.98 -8.32 -13.10
CA GLN A 213 27.86 -9.24 -13.34
C GLN A 213 26.86 -9.26 -12.17
N LEU A 214 27.36 -9.19 -10.94
CA LEU A 214 26.52 -9.14 -9.74
C LEU A 214 25.75 -7.81 -9.66
N ASP A 215 26.42 -6.68 -9.90
CA ASP A 215 25.82 -5.34 -9.86
C ASP A 215 24.67 -5.23 -10.88
N GLU A 216 24.89 -5.69 -12.13
CA GLU A 216 23.88 -5.69 -13.19
C GLU A 216 22.58 -6.41 -12.79
N ALA A 217 22.69 -7.55 -12.09
CA ALA A 217 21.51 -8.27 -11.59
C ALA A 217 20.86 -7.57 -10.38
N THR A 218 21.67 -7.01 -9.47
CA THR A 218 21.19 -6.40 -8.21
C THR A 218 20.60 -4.99 -8.38
N VAL A 219 20.85 -4.31 -9.51
CA VAL A 219 20.27 -3.00 -9.83
C VAL A 219 18.74 -3.04 -9.83
N ALA A 220 18.14 -4.12 -10.34
CA ALA A 220 16.69 -4.31 -10.35
C ALA A 220 16.09 -4.36 -8.93
N TRP A 221 16.89 -4.70 -7.93
CA TRP A 221 16.50 -4.76 -6.52
C TRP A 221 16.80 -3.46 -5.77
N GLY A 222 17.37 -2.45 -6.42
CA GLY A 222 17.74 -1.19 -5.77
C GLY A 222 18.96 -1.29 -4.85
N ILE A 223 19.82 -2.27 -5.09
CA ILE A 223 21.06 -2.52 -4.34
C ILE A 223 22.24 -2.17 -5.23
N ASN A 224 23.29 -1.64 -4.61
CA ASN A 224 24.55 -1.39 -5.28
C ASN A 224 25.68 -2.17 -4.62
N VAL A 225 26.47 -2.83 -5.45
CA VAL A 225 27.64 -3.59 -5.02
C VAL A 225 28.86 -2.68 -5.04
N SER A 226 29.39 -2.40 -3.85
CA SER A 226 30.58 -1.57 -3.69
C SER A 226 31.83 -2.34 -4.12
N ARG A 227 32.02 -3.56 -3.61
CA ARG A 227 33.19 -4.42 -3.87
C ARG A 227 32.81 -5.90 -3.73
N MET A 228 33.52 -6.74 -4.46
CA MET A 228 33.49 -8.19 -4.31
C MET A 228 34.95 -8.66 -4.27
N LEU A 229 35.30 -9.48 -3.29
CA LEU A 229 36.64 -10.02 -3.11
C LEU A 229 36.53 -11.54 -3.11
N VAL A 230 37.21 -12.17 -4.07
CA VAL A 230 37.45 -13.62 -4.14
C VAL A 230 38.82 -13.93 -3.56
#